data_AF-A0A238ZD94-F1
#
_entry.id   AF-A0A238ZD94-F1
#
_cell.length_a   1.000
_cell.length_b   1.000
_cell.length_c   1.000
_cell.angle_alpha   90.00
_cell.angle_beta   90.00
_cell.angle_gamma   90.00
#
_symmetry.space_group_name_H-M   'P 1'
#
loop_
_entity.id
_entity.type
_entity.pdbx_description
1 polymer ?
#
loop_
_entity_poly.entity_id
_entity_poly.type
_entity_poly.pdbx_seq_one_letter_code
_entity_poly.pdbx_strand_id
1 'polypeptide(L)'
;MRPSEGTSTAAAREPLGLRLREARRAAGLTLRDTARALDVSAATWSAVENGHTGISEPRLAAAARLFGTEPDDLRPPPTRGSVPDRTWRDFPRLELAPPLAGALSAFVELGYHGASIRDISQRAGLSVAGIYHHWPTKQHLLVALLDLTMDDLLDRARTARAEGDGPVERFARLVECLALYHTHRRELGFIGASEMRSVDEPDRSRIAAARLAVQRMVDEEVSEGCRRGLMATPLPRQAARAVVTMCTALPTWWSPTGPSSPEVVARDYVEFARDVVRAVR
;
A
#
# COMPACT_ATOMS: atom_id res chain seq x y z
N MET A 1 44.21 3.69 11.20
CA MET A 1 44.06 3.71 9.73
C MET A 1 42.65 3.26 9.40
N ARG A 2 41.86 4.09 8.71
CA ARG A 2 40.49 3.83 8.17
C ARG A 2 40.53 2.80 7.01
N PRO A 3 39.42 2.22 6.48
CA PRO A 3 38.06 2.78 6.27
C PRO A 3 36.90 1.90 6.83
N SER A 4 35.76 2.41 7.33
CA SER A 4 34.61 3.09 6.71
C SER A 4 33.78 2.24 5.73
N GLU A 5 32.80 1.49 6.25
CA GLU A 5 31.67 0.94 5.48
C GLU A 5 30.37 1.60 5.94
N GLY A 6 30.17 2.82 5.49
CA GLY A 6 28.83 3.33 5.23
C GLY A 6 28.62 3.17 3.74
N THR A 7 27.60 2.41 3.32
CA THR A 7 26.76 2.58 2.12
C THR A 7 25.91 1.31 1.94
N SER A 8 24.72 1.23 2.55
CA SER A 8 23.67 0.31 2.06
C SER A 8 22.29 0.64 2.64
N THR A 9 21.86 1.91 2.55
CA THR A 9 20.47 2.31 2.88
C THR A 9 19.86 3.27 1.85
N ALA A 10 20.50 3.46 0.69
CA ALA A 10 20.05 4.38 -0.35
C ALA A 10 19.51 3.70 -1.63
N ALA A 11 19.62 2.37 -1.77
CA ALA A 11 19.35 1.67 -3.03
C ALA A 11 17.90 1.18 -3.23
N ALA A 12 16.98 1.43 -2.29
CA ALA A 12 15.69 0.74 -2.25
C ALA A 12 14.46 1.51 -2.77
N ARG A 13 14.59 2.73 -3.31
CA ARG A 13 13.45 3.47 -3.88
C ARG A 13 13.86 4.36 -5.03
N GLU A 14 14.12 3.76 -6.17
CA GLU A 14 14.33 4.50 -7.41
C GLU A 14 12.98 4.61 -8.15
N PRO A 15 12.30 5.77 -8.12
CA PRO A 15 11.00 5.92 -8.78
C PRO A 15 11.18 5.71 -10.29
N LEU A 16 10.21 5.06 -10.94
CA LEU A 16 10.19 4.73 -12.39
C LEU A 16 10.75 5.86 -13.29
N GLY A 17 10.47 7.12 -12.96
CA GLY A 17 10.99 8.30 -13.68
C GLY A 17 12.52 8.38 -13.74
N LEU A 18 13.22 8.03 -12.66
CA LEU A 18 14.68 8.04 -12.62
C LEU A 18 15.28 6.97 -13.53
N ARG A 19 14.69 5.77 -13.54
CA ARG A 19 15.12 4.64 -14.38
C ARG A 19 14.85 4.90 -15.86
N LEU A 20 13.71 5.52 -16.18
CA LEU A 20 13.43 6.04 -17.52
C LEU A 20 14.49 7.05 -17.98
N ARG A 21 14.87 7.97 -17.08
CA ARG A 21 15.89 8.99 -17.38
C ARG A 21 17.28 8.39 -17.60
N GLU A 22 17.64 7.38 -16.82
CA GLU A 22 18.93 6.68 -16.93
C GLU A 22 19.00 5.82 -18.19
N ALA A 23 17.97 5.02 -18.46
CA ALA A 23 17.89 4.22 -19.68
C ALA A 23 17.94 5.10 -20.94
N ARG A 24 17.23 6.23 -20.95
CA ARG A 24 17.30 7.20 -22.04
C ARG A 24 18.72 7.73 -22.25
N ARG A 25 19.42 8.10 -21.16
CA ARG A 25 20.80 8.62 -21.23
C ARG A 25 21.78 7.55 -21.70
N ALA A 26 21.61 6.30 -21.25
CA ALA A 26 22.42 5.16 -21.70
C ALA A 26 22.21 4.87 -23.19
N ALA A 27 20.99 5.04 -23.69
CA ALA A 27 20.67 4.97 -25.12
C ALA A 27 21.16 6.18 -25.94
N GLY A 28 21.81 7.17 -25.31
CA GLY A 28 22.32 8.37 -25.99
C GLY A 28 21.24 9.35 -26.47
N LEU A 29 20.00 9.21 -26.00
CA LEU A 29 18.86 9.99 -26.47
C LEU A 29 18.67 11.28 -25.66
N THR A 30 18.38 12.39 -26.35
CA THR A 30 17.98 13.62 -25.67
C THR A 30 16.53 13.55 -25.22
N LEU A 31 16.17 14.34 -24.21
CA LEU A 31 14.80 14.45 -23.73
C LEU A 31 13.82 14.86 -24.86
N ARG A 32 14.26 15.73 -25.78
CA ARG A 32 13.44 16.20 -26.91
C ARG A 32 13.27 15.11 -27.98
N ASP A 33 14.30 14.30 -28.22
CA ASP A 33 14.21 13.22 -29.21
C ASP A 33 13.29 12.11 -28.73
N THR A 34 13.37 11.76 -27.45
CA THR A 34 12.44 10.81 -26.83
C THR A 34 11.00 11.31 -26.84
N ALA A 35 10.77 12.57 -26.47
CA ALA A 35 9.42 13.15 -26.50
C ALA A 35 8.82 13.13 -27.92
N ARG A 36 9.61 13.48 -28.93
CA ARG A 36 9.20 13.44 -30.34
C ARG A 36 8.88 12.02 -30.80
N ALA A 37 9.73 11.04 -30.47
CA ALA A 37 9.54 9.65 -30.85
C ALA A 37 8.31 8.99 -30.18
N LEU A 38 7.90 9.48 -29.02
CA LEU A 38 6.74 8.99 -28.26
C LEU A 38 5.46 9.81 -28.49
N ASP A 39 5.49 10.75 -29.44
CA ASP A 39 4.39 11.65 -29.77
C ASP A 39 3.82 12.40 -28.55
N VAL A 40 4.72 12.97 -27.73
CA VAL A 40 4.37 13.78 -26.56
C VAL A 40 5.19 15.07 -26.51
N SER A 41 4.71 16.05 -25.73
CA SER A 41 5.49 17.26 -25.49
C SER A 41 6.73 16.97 -24.63
N ALA A 42 7.79 17.76 -24.82
CA ALA A 42 8.99 17.68 -23.97
C ALA A 42 8.67 17.93 -22.49
N ALA A 43 7.67 18.78 -22.19
CA ALA A 43 7.19 19.02 -20.83
C ALA A 43 6.53 17.78 -20.24
N THR A 44 5.71 17.07 -21.02
CA THR A 44 5.07 15.81 -20.61
C THR A 44 6.10 14.73 -20.31
N TRP A 45 7.09 14.55 -21.19
CA TRP A 45 8.15 13.56 -20.96
C TRP A 45 9.03 13.91 -19.77
N SER A 46 9.34 15.20 -19.58
CA SER A 46 10.04 15.69 -18.39
C SER A 46 9.24 15.42 -17.11
N ALA A 47 7.92 15.64 -17.10
CA ALA A 47 7.06 15.35 -15.96
C ALA A 47 7.05 13.85 -15.61
N VAL A 48 7.10 12.97 -16.62
CA VAL A 48 7.23 11.52 -16.43
C VAL A 48 8.58 11.14 -15.81
N GLU A 49 9.69 11.64 -16.34
CA GLU A 49 11.04 11.35 -15.79
C GLU A 49 11.26 11.90 -14.37
N ASN A 50 10.55 12.97 -14.00
CA ASN A 50 10.60 13.53 -12.65
C ASN A 50 9.51 12.96 -11.73
N GLY A 51 8.69 12.01 -12.19
CA GLY A 51 7.65 11.36 -11.38
C GLY A 51 6.45 12.25 -11.06
N HIS A 52 6.28 13.39 -11.72
CA HIS A 52 5.14 14.30 -11.56
C HIS A 52 3.89 13.82 -12.32
N THR A 53 4.03 12.88 -13.24
CA THR A 53 2.90 12.33 -14.02
C THR A 53 3.18 10.87 -14.36
N GLY A 54 2.16 10.02 -14.24
CA GLY A 54 2.25 8.60 -14.61
C GLY A 54 2.41 8.39 -16.12
N ILE A 55 2.91 7.22 -16.50
CA ILE A 55 3.04 6.78 -17.90
C ILE A 55 2.05 5.63 -18.15
N SER A 56 1.38 5.64 -19.29
CA SER A 56 0.49 4.54 -19.69
C SER A 56 1.29 3.31 -20.12
N GLU A 57 0.73 2.13 -19.95
CA GLU A 57 1.36 0.85 -20.32
C GLU A 57 1.87 0.82 -21.78
N PRO A 58 1.08 1.24 -22.79
CA PRO A 58 1.57 1.25 -24.18
C PRO A 58 2.75 2.21 -24.39
N ARG A 59 2.79 3.30 -23.63
CA ARG A 59 3.86 4.31 -23.73
C ARG A 59 5.13 3.86 -23.01
N LEU A 60 5.00 3.16 -21.88
CA LEU A 60 6.13 2.51 -21.22
C LEU A 60 6.78 1.48 -22.15
N ALA A 61 5.97 0.64 -22.81
CA ALA A 61 6.47 -0.32 -23.78
C ALA A 61 7.14 0.33 -24.99
N ALA A 62 6.60 1.45 -25.47
CA ALA A 62 7.22 2.21 -26.57
C ALA A 62 8.56 2.85 -26.15
N ALA A 63 8.64 3.40 -24.93
CA ALA A 63 9.87 3.95 -24.37
C ALA A 63 10.95 2.88 -24.19
N ALA A 64 10.58 1.70 -23.67
CA ALA A 64 11.48 0.57 -23.51
C ALA A 64 12.13 0.16 -24.83
N ARG A 65 11.31 -0.04 -25.88
CA ARG A 65 11.79 -0.32 -27.24
C ARG A 65 12.72 0.75 -27.77
N LEU A 66 12.40 2.02 -27.52
CA LEU A 66 13.23 3.15 -27.94
C LEU A 66 14.59 3.20 -27.23
N PHE A 67 14.65 2.73 -25.97
CA PHE A 67 15.89 2.68 -25.18
C PHE A 67 16.68 1.39 -25.38
N GLY A 68 16.14 0.41 -26.12
CA GLY A 68 16.77 -0.89 -26.31
C GLY A 68 16.75 -1.77 -25.04
N THR A 69 15.71 -1.65 -24.22
CA THR A 69 15.52 -2.41 -22.97
C THR A 69 14.11 -3.01 -22.92
N GLU A 70 13.86 -3.96 -22.03
CA GLU A 70 12.50 -4.47 -21.81
C GLU A 70 11.70 -3.56 -20.85
N PRO A 71 10.37 -3.51 -20.95
CA PRO A 71 9.53 -2.69 -20.06
C PRO A 71 9.73 -3.04 -18.58
N ASP A 72 9.98 -4.33 -18.28
CA ASP A 72 10.23 -4.82 -16.93
C ASP A 72 11.57 -4.36 -16.37
N ASP A 73 12.56 -4.10 -17.21
CA ASP A 73 13.86 -3.55 -16.78
C ASP A 73 13.74 -2.09 -16.34
N LEU A 74 12.73 -1.36 -16.84
CA LEU A 74 12.44 0.03 -16.47
C LEU A 74 11.60 0.13 -15.20
N ARG A 75 10.73 -0.86 -14.96
CA ARG A 75 9.97 -0.95 -13.72
C ARG A 75 10.91 -1.26 -12.58
N PRO A 76 10.87 -0.51 -11.46
CA PRO A 76 11.64 -0.91 -10.28
C PRO A 76 11.38 -2.39 -10.06
N PRO A 77 12.43 -3.21 -9.82
CA PRO A 77 12.22 -4.62 -9.58
C PRO A 77 11.11 -4.72 -8.53
N PRO A 78 10.11 -5.62 -8.69
CA PRO A 78 9.18 -5.88 -7.60
C PRO A 78 10.07 -6.08 -6.39
N THR A 79 9.76 -5.41 -5.26
CA THR A 79 10.58 -5.39 -4.04
C THR A 79 10.73 -6.81 -3.50
N ARG A 80 11.50 -7.64 -4.20
CA ARG A 80 11.88 -9.00 -3.89
C ARG A 80 13.27 -8.87 -3.33
N GLY A 81 13.33 -8.32 -2.12
CA GLY A 81 14.29 -8.87 -1.18
C GLY A 81 13.91 -10.33 -1.01
N SER A 82 14.70 -11.22 -1.58
CA SER A 82 14.62 -12.66 -1.34
C SER A 82 14.91 -12.92 0.15
N VAL A 83 13.87 -12.83 0.97
CA VAL A 83 13.82 -13.52 2.25
C VAL A 83 13.08 -14.82 1.95
N PRO A 84 13.74 -15.99 1.99
CA PRO A 84 13.03 -17.27 1.97
C PRO A 84 12.06 -17.28 3.16
N ASP A 85 10.84 -17.81 2.99
CA ASP A 85 9.80 -18.00 4.03
C ASP A 85 8.94 -16.81 4.48
N ARG A 86 8.86 -15.70 3.75
CA ARG A 86 7.84 -14.68 4.09
C ARG A 86 6.45 -15.04 3.56
N THR A 87 5.58 -15.46 4.47
CA THR A 87 4.15 -15.64 4.28
C THR A 87 3.41 -14.30 4.38
N TRP A 88 2.16 -14.24 3.91
CA TRP A 88 1.28 -13.08 4.11
C TRP A 88 0.95 -12.80 5.59
N ARG A 89 1.26 -13.74 6.49
CA ARG A 89 1.14 -13.60 7.95
C ARG A 89 2.34 -12.91 8.60
N ASP A 90 3.45 -12.72 7.87
CA ASP A 90 4.66 -12.13 8.46
C ASP A 90 4.62 -10.60 8.43
N PHE A 91 4.60 -9.99 9.61
CA PHE A 91 4.58 -8.54 9.79
C PHE A 91 5.88 -8.03 10.42
N PRO A 92 6.98 -8.01 9.65
CA PRO A 92 8.22 -7.40 10.11
C PRO A 92 8.02 -5.92 10.43
N ARG A 93 8.90 -5.36 11.26
CA ARG A 93 8.94 -3.92 11.49
C ARG A 93 8.98 -3.19 10.15
N LEU A 94 8.04 -2.26 9.96
CA LEU A 94 8.00 -1.45 8.75
C LEU A 94 9.04 -0.34 8.86
N GLU A 95 9.97 -0.31 7.92
CA GLU A 95 10.95 0.77 7.82
C GLU A 95 10.39 1.88 6.94
N LEU A 96 9.87 2.92 7.59
CA LEU A 96 9.44 4.15 6.92
C LEU A 96 10.62 5.10 6.75
N ALA A 97 10.66 5.78 5.61
CA ALA A 97 11.61 6.90 5.44
C ALA A 97 11.33 7.97 6.51
N PRO A 98 12.35 8.70 7.01
CA PRO A 98 12.16 9.62 8.13
C PRO A 98 11.01 10.62 7.98
N PRO A 99 10.77 11.25 6.81
CA PRO A 99 9.59 12.12 6.61
C PRO A 99 8.26 11.41 6.84
N LEU A 100 8.12 10.17 6.36
CA LEU A 100 6.89 9.38 6.48
C LEU A 100 6.70 8.85 7.90
N ALA A 101 7.78 8.45 8.58
CA ALA A 101 7.74 8.09 9.99
C ALA A 101 7.31 9.28 10.87
N GLY A 102 7.90 10.45 10.62
CA GLY A 102 7.53 11.70 11.30
C GLY A 102 6.09 12.13 11.01
N ALA A 103 5.64 11.96 9.77
CA ALA A 103 4.26 12.25 9.36
C ALA A 103 3.27 11.30 10.03
N LEU A 104 3.51 9.99 10.00
CA LEU A 104 2.66 9.00 10.66
C LEU A 104 2.51 9.31 12.14
N SER A 105 3.64 9.53 12.83
CA SER A 105 3.64 9.88 14.24
C SER A 105 2.84 11.17 14.51
N ALA A 106 3.09 12.24 13.74
CA ALA A 106 2.38 13.51 13.89
C ALA A 106 0.87 13.38 13.64
N PHE A 107 0.47 12.64 12.61
CA PHE A 107 -0.95 12.47 12.27
C PHE A 107 -1.68 11.60 13.29
N VAL A 108 -1.04 10.55 13.83
CA VAL A 108 -1.64 9.71 14.88
C VAL A 108 -1.88 10.50 16.16
N GLU A 109 -0.94 11.38 16.54
CA GLU A 109 -1.03 12.12 17.80
C GLU A 109 -1.88 13.39 17.70
N LEU A 110 -1.72 14.16 16.63
CA LEU A 110 -2.30 15.50 16.49
C LEU A 110 -3.50 15.55 15.52
N GLY A 111 -3.79 14.44 14.82
CA GLY A 111 -4.69 14.40 13.68
C GLY A 111 -4.08 15.09 12.44
N TYR A 112 -4.58 14.75 11.24
CA TYR A 112 -4.04 15.32 10.00
C TYR A 112 -4.12 16.84 9.97
N HIS A 113 -5.27 17.42 10.36
CA HIS A 113 -5.46 18.88 10.33
C HIS A 113 -4.65 19.60 11.42
N GLY A 114 -4.46 18.98 12.59
CA GLY A 114 -3.68 19.55 13.70
C GLY A 114 -2.17 19.51 13.47
N ALA A 115 -1.68 18.48 12.77
CA ALA A 115 -0.26 18.37 12.46
C ALA A 115 0.21 19.42 11.43
N SER A 116 1.37 20.04 11.68
CA SER A 116 2.06 20.93 10.76
C SER A 116 3.30 20.28 10.13
N ILE A 117 3.79 20.84 9.02
CA ILE A 117 5.08 20.42 8.44
C ILE A 117 6.23 20.61 9.44
N ARG A 118 6.14 21.58 10.36
CA ARG A 118 7.14 21.79 11.40
C ARG A 118 7.19 20.60 12.37
N ASP A 119 6.03 20.14 12.84
CA ASP A 119 5.94 18.97 13.72
C ASP A 119 6.53 17.73 13.05
N ILE A 120 6.21 17.53 11.77
CA ILE A 120 6.73 16.43 10.96
C ILE A 120 8.25 16.52 10.83
N SER A 121 8.79 17.70 10.51
CA SER A 121 10.23 17.91 10.35
C SER A 121 11.00 17.62 11.65
N GLN A 122 10.45 18.05 12.79
CA GLN A 122 11.04 17.79 14.10
C GLN A 122 11.07 16.30 14.42
N ARG A 123 9.95 15.59 14.21
CA ARG A 123 9.88 14.13 14.43
C ARG A 123 10.74 13.33 13.46
N ALA A 124 10.90 13.83 12.23
CA ALA A 124 11.74 13.22 11.21
C ALA A 124 13.24 13.50 11.39
N GLY A 125 13.62 14.42 12.29
CA GLY A 125 15.01 14.87 12.43
C GLY A 125 15.54 15.61 11.20
N LEU A 126 14.66 16.32 10.49
CA LEU A 126 14.96 17.03 9.25
C LEU A 126 14.62 18.51 9.35
N SER A 127 15.19 19.34 8.47
CA SER A 127 14.74 20.71 8.31
C SER A 127 13.42 20.76 7.54
N VAL A 128 12.61 21.80 7.76
CA VAL A 128 11.38 22.05 6.98
C VAL A 128 11.68 22.11 5.47
N ALA A 129 12.78 22.77 5.07
CA ALA A 129 13.23 22.81 3.68
C ALA A 129 13.58 21.41 3.15
N GLY A 130 14.18 20.55 3.98
CA GLY A 130 14.49 19.16 3.63
C GLY A 130 13.24 18.30 3.41
N ILE A 131 12.17 18.54 4.16
CA ILE A 131 10.86 17.91 3.89
C ILE A 131 10.32 18.38 2.55
N TYR A 132 10.24 19.70 2.33
CA TYR A 132 9.67 20.27 1.10
C TYR A 132 10.42 19.88 -0.18
N HIS A 133 11.72 19.61 -0.08
CA HIS A 133 12.52 19.14 -1.21
C HIS A 133 11.98 17.84 -1.82
N HIS A 134 11.47 16.92 -0.98
CA HIS A 134 10.93 15.63 -1.43
C HIS A 134 9.41 15.56 -1.40
N TRP A 135 8.77 16.36 -0.54
CA TRP A 135 7.34 16.32 -0.27
C TRP A 135 6.77 17.73 -0.33
N PRO A 136 6.27 18.16 -1.50
CA PRO A 136 5.86 19.55 -1.73
C PRO A 136 4.77 20.03 -0.78
N THR A 137 3.93 19.12 -0.27
CA THR A 137 2.85 19.46 0.65
C THR A 137 2.65 18.37 1.71
N LYS A 138 1.96 18.73 2.81
CA LYS A 138 1.49 17.77 3.83
C LYS A 138 0.59 16.69 3.23
N GLN A 139 -0.16 17.03 2.18
CA GLN A 139 -1.03 16.10 1.48
C GLN A 139 -0.25 14.97 0.80
N HIS A 140 0.91 15.26 0.19
CA HIS A 140 1.73 14.22 -0.44
C HIS A 140 2.22 13.18 0.59
N LEU A 141 2.51 13.61 1.83
CA LEU A 141 2.89 12.70 2.90
C LEU A 141 1.71 11.80 3.34
N LEU A 142 0.51 12.37 3.46
CA LEU A 142 -0.69 11.59 3.79
C LEU A 142 -1.00 10.56 2.70
N VAL A 143 -1.01 10.99 1.43
CA VAL A 143 -1.26 10.11 0.27
C VAL A 143 -0.23 8.98 0.23
N ALA A 144 1.06 9.28 0.41
CA ALA A 144 2.09 8.24 0.41
C ALA A 144 1.93 7.21 1.54
N LEU A 145 1.50 7.63 2.74
CA LEU A 145 1.19 6.70 3.84
C LEU A 145 0.00 5.81 3.49
N LEU A 146 -1.05 6.38 2.89
CA LEU A 146 -2.24 5.63 2.49
C LEU A 146 -1.96 4.67 1.33
N ASP A 147 -1.10 5.05 0.40
CA ASP A 147 -0.65 4.18 -0.69
C ASP A 147 0.15 2.99 -0.16
N LEU A 148 1.14 3.26 0.71
CA LEU A 148 1.88 2.20 1.40
C LEU A 148 0.95 1.25 2.16
N THR A 149 -0.10 1.80 2.78
CA THR A 149 -1.09 1.02 3.52
C THR A 149 -1.86 0.09 2.59
N MET A 150 -2.42 0.65 1.51
CA MET A 150 -3.27 -0.10 0.59
C MET A 150 -2.49 -1.12 -0.24
N ASP A 151 -1.26 -0.80 -0.65
CA ASP A 151 -0.40 -1.71 -1.41
C ASP A 151 -0.04 -2.95 -0.58
N ASP A 152 0.43 -2.77 0.67
CA ASP A 152 0.76 -3.87 1.59
C ASP A 152 -0.48 -4.73 1.89
N LEU A 153 -1.63 -4.10 2.16
CA LEU A 153 -2.87 -4.81 2.45
C LEU A 153 -3.39 -5.61 1.24
N LEU A 154 -3.40 -5.01 0.04
CA LEU A 154 -3.88 -5.68 -1.16
C LEU A 154 -3.00 -6.87 -1.54
N ASP A 155 -1.68 -6.73 -1.44
CA ASP A 155 -0.74 -7.81 -1.74
C ASP A 155 -0.94 -9.01 -0.81
N ARG A 156 -1.04 -8.75 0.49
CA ARG A 156 -1.32 -9.79 1.50
C ARG A 156 -2.67 -10.44 1.31
N ALA A 157 -3.73 -9.64 1.09
CA ALA A 157 -5.08 -10.17 0.90
C ALA A 157 -5.18 -11.05 -0.35
N ARG A 158 -4.52 -10.67 -1.46
CA ARG A 158 -4.45 -11.49 -2.67
C ARG A 158 -3.73 -12.81 -2.41
N THR A 159 -2.60 -12.77 -1.71
CA THR A 159 -1.81 -13.96 -1.37
C THR A 159 -2.59 -14.89 -0.44
N ALA A 160 -3.18 -14.35 0.63
CA ALA A 160 -4.00 -15.09 1.59
C ALA A 160 -5.19 -15.80 0.91
N ARG A 161 -5.85 -15.09 -0.01
CA ARG A 161 -6.94 -15.65 -0.82
C ARG A 161 -6.44 -16.73 -1.79
N ALA A 162 -5.31 -16.52 -2.46
CA ALA A 162 -4.79 -17.45 -3.45
C ALA A 162 -4.40 -18.81 -2.85
N GLU A 163 -3.91 -18.83 -1.61
CA GLU A 163 -3.50 -20.05 -0.95
C GLU A 163 -4.70 -20.91 -0.46
N GLY A 164 -5.91 -20.35 -0.37
CA GLY A 164 -7.08 -21.03 0.22
C GLY A 164 -7.80 -21.97 -0.75
N ASP A 165 -8.23 -23.14 -0.26
CA ASP A 165 -9.00 -24.12 -1.01
C ASP A 165 -10.51 -23.94 -0.79
N GLY A 166 -11.18 -23.35 -1.79
CA GLY A 166 -12.62 -23.09 -1.76
C GLY A 166 -13.03 -21.84 -0.96
N PRO A 167 -14.30 -21.42 -1.08
CA PRO A 167 -14.75 -20.11 -0.61
C PRO A 167 -14.70 -19.92 0.90
N VAL A 168 -14.94 -20.97 1.67
CA VAL A 168 -14.91 -20.89 3.14
C VAL A 168 -13.50 -20.64 3.65
N GLU A 169 -12.52 -21.34 3.09
CA GLU A 169 -11.13 -21.17 3.51
C GLU A 169 -10.55 -19.84 3.01
N ARG A 170 -10.84 -19.46 1.76
CA ARG A 170 -10.44 -18.14 1.21
C ARG A 170 -11.02 -16.99 2.02
N PHE A 171 -12.30 -17.08 2.38
CA PHE A 171 -12.95 -16.11 3.26
C PHE A 171 -12.26 -16.05 4.63
N ALA A 172 -12.04 -17.20 5.28
CA ALA A 172 -11.37 -17.24 6.58
C ALA A 172 -9.97 -16.60 6.53
N ARG A 173 -9.18 -16.90 5.50
CA ARG A 173 -7.83 -16.33 5.33
C ARG A 173 -7.85 -14.83 5.01
N LEU A 174 -8.84 -14.35 4.26
CA LEU A 174 -9.04 -12.91 4.06
C LEU A 174 -9.34 -12.19 5.39
N VAL A 175 -10.20 -12.78 6.24
CA VAL A 175 -10.52 -12.23 7.56
C VAL A 175 -9.31 -12.23 8.48
N GLU A 176 -8.56 -13.34 8.51
CA GLU A 176 -7.29 -13.45 9.25
C GLU A 176 -6.29 -12.37 8.78
N CYS A 177 -6.10 -12.24 7.47
CA CYS A 177 -5.23 -11.21 6.88
C CYS A 177 -5.65 -9.80 7.30
N LEU A 178 -6.94 -9.48 7.25
CA LEU A 178 -7.45 -8.18 7.66
C LEU A 178 -7.21 -7.93 9.16
N ALA A 179 -7.46 -8.91 10.02
CA ALA A 179 -7.27 -8.78 11.46
C ALA A 179 -5.80 -8.63 11.84
N LEU A 180 -4.91 -9.46 11.28
CA LEU A 180 -3.47 -9.35 11.49
C LEU A 180 -2.93 -8.01 10.98
N TYR A 181 -3.36 -7.57 9.80
CA TYR A 181 -2.93 -6.28 9.25
C TYR A 181 -3.29 -5.13 10.19
N HIS A 182 -4.54 -5.05 10.64
CA HIS A 182 -5.01 -3.92 11.46
C HIS A 182 -4.50 -3.95 12.90
N THR A 183 -3.96 -5.07 13.38
CA THR A 183 -3.28 -5.17 14.68
C THR A 183 -1.77 -4.88 14.56
N HIS A 184 -1.08 -5.42 13.55
CA HIS A 184 0.36 -5.17 13.35
C HIS A 184 0.69 -3.81 12.70
N ARG A 185 -0.16 -3.32 11.79
CA ARG A 185 -0.03 -2.01 11.13
C ARG A 185 -1.00 -0.99 11.71
N ARG A 186 -1.30 -1.10 13.00
CA ARG A 186 -2.35 -0.35 13.70
C ARG A 186 -2.36 1.16 13.41
N GLU A 187 -1.21 1.82 13.51
CA GLU A 187 -1.11 3.27 13.27
C GLU A 187 -1.47 3.63 11.82
N LEU A 188 -0.99 2.86 10.84
CA LEU A 188 -1.34 3.04 9.44
C LEU A 188 -2.83 2.73 9.19
N GLY A 189 -3.35 1.66 9.78
CA GLY A 189 -4.77 1.31 9.71
C GLY A 189 -5.66 2.40 10.30
N PHE A 190 -5.25 3.01 11.41
CA PHE A 190 -5.94 4.13 12.03
C PHE A 190 -5.99 5.35 11.11
N ILE A 191 -4.85 5.79 10.56
CA ILE A 191 -4.80 6.90 9.59
C ILE A 191 -5.65 6.58 8.35
N GLY A 192 -5.58 5.34 7.88
CA GLY A 192 -6.46 4.82 6.84
C GLY A 192 -7.94 5.06 7.18
N ALA A 193 -8.39 4.66 8.36
CA ALA A 193 -9.79 4.83 8.75
C ALA A 193 -10.19 6.30 8.97
N SER A 194 -9.33 7.11 9.61
CA SER A 194 -9.71 8.44 10.11
C SER A 194 -9.50 9.59 9.12
N GLU A 195 -8.50 9.49 8.22
CA GLU A 195 -8.03 10.64 7.44
C GLU A 195 -8.45 10.61 5.96
N MET A 196 -9.20 9.61 5.49
CA MET A 196 -9.69 9.58 4.10
C MET A 196 -10.48 10.83 3.68
N ARG A 197 -11.21 11.41 4.63
CA ARG A 197 -11.96 12.66 4.43
C ARG A 197 -11.06 13.85 4.06
N SER A 198 -9.78 13.77 4.39
CA SER A 198 -8.80 14.83 4.22
C SER A 198 -7.94 14.66 2.97
N VAL A 199 -8.08 13.57 2.22
CA VAL A 199 -7.39 13.33 0.95
C VAL A 199 -8.11 14.08 -0.16
N ASP A 200 -7.38 14.74 -1.06
CA ASP A 200 -7.96 15.46 -2.20
C ASP A 200 -8.12 14.56 -3.44
N GLU A 201 -8.95 14.99 -4.40
CA GLU A 201 -8.98 14.33 -5.71
C GLU A 201 -7.70 14.65 -6.50
N PRO A 202 -7.19 13.73 -7.34
CA PRO A 202 -7.78 12.42 -7.70
C PRO A 202 -7.41 11.25 -6.75
N ASP A 203 -6.55 11.49 -5.75
CA ASP A 203 -6.03 10.43 -4.89
C ASP A 203 -7.11 9.80 -4.01
N ARG A 204 -8.09 10.59 -3.56
CA ARG A 204 -9.22 10.10 -2.78
C ARG A 204 -9.96 8.98 -3.52
N SER A 205 -10.34 9.21 -4.78
CA SER A 205 -11.03 8.21 -5.60
C SER A 205 -10.17 6.96 -5.83
N ARG A 206 -8.88 7.15 -6.09
CA ARG A 206 -7.92 6.04 -6.30
C ARG A 206 -7.79 5.15 -5.06
N ILE A 207 -7.61 5.74 -3.89
CA ILE A 207 -7.48 5.02 -2.61
C ILE A 207 -8.83 4.37 -2.22
N ALA A 208 -9.96 5.05 -2.46
CA ALA A 208 -11.28 4.47 -2.25
C ALA A 208 -11.52 3.23 -3.13
N ALA A 209 -11.07 3.26 -4.39
CA ALA A 209 -11.16 2.11 -5.29
C ALA A 209 -10.32 0.92 -4.79
N ALA A 210 -9.14 1.18 -4.22
CA ALA A 210 -8.30 0.15 -3.60
C ALA A 210 -9.00 -0.52 -2.40
N ARG A 211 -9.65 0.26 -1.53
CA ARG A 211 -10.44 -0.28 -0.41
C ARG A 211 -11.62 -1.11 -0.87
N LEU A 212 -12.32 -0.63 -1.90
CA LEU A 212 -13.41 -1.36 -2.51
C LEU A 212 -12.92 -2.68 -3.11
N ALA A 213 -11.69 -2.74 -3.62
CA ALA A 213 -11.10 -3.99 -4.11
C ALA A 213 -10.93 -5.03 -2.99
N VAL A 214 -10.49 -4.63 -1.80
CA VAL A 214 -10.43 -5.52 -0.63
C VAL A 214 -11.82 -6.01 -0.22
N GLN A 215 -12.80 -5.10 -0.13
CA GLN A 215 -14.19 -5.46 0.19
C GLN A 215 -14.75 -6.47 -0.83
N ARG A 216 -14.51 -6.25 -2.13
CA ARG A 216 -14.99 -7.14 -3.19
C ARG A 216 -14.43 -8.56 -3.06
N MET A 217 -13.17 -8.74 -2.66
CA MET A 217 -12.62 -10.09 -2.44
C MET A 217 -13.43 -10.84 -1.39
N VAL A 218 -13.82 -10.18 -0.30
CA VAL A 218 -14.65 -10.79 0.75
C VAL A 218 -16.07 -11.03 0.24
N ASP A 219 -16.67 -10.05 -0.44
CA ASP A 219 -18.02 -10.18 -1.02
C ASP A 219 -18.12 -11.38 -1.98
N GLU A 220 -17.09 -11.60 -2.80
CA GLU A 220 -16.99 -12.69 -3.76
C GLU A 220 -16.98 -14.06 -3.07
N GLU A 221 -16.15 -14.24 -2.03
CA GLU A 221 -16.05 -15.52 -1.32
C GLU A 221 -17.33 -15.84 -0.53
N VAL A 222 -17.96 -14.84 0.09
CA VAL A 222 -19.25 -15.05 0.76
C VAL A 222 -20.34 -15.41 -0.25
N SER A 223 -20.40 -14.72 -1.38
CA SER A 223 -21.39 -14.99 -2.44
C SER A 223 -21.20 -16.38 -3.05
N GLU A 224 -19.96 -16.80 -3.29
CA GLU A 224 -19.59 -18.15 -3.75
C GLU A 224 -19.96 -19.21 -2.71
N GLY A 225 -19.61 -18.99 -1.44
CA GLY A 225 -19.95 -19.87 -0.33
C GLY A 225 -21.46 -20.12 -0.23
N CYS A 226 -22.26 -19.05 -0.35
CA CYS A 226 -23.72 -19.15 -0.38
C CYS A 226 -24.24 -19.91 -1.60
N ARG A 227 -23.70 -19.63 -2.80
CA ARG A 227 -24.11 -20.33 -4.02
C ARG A 227 -23.85 -21.84 -3.94
N ARG A 228 -22.78 -22.24 -3.25
CA ARG A 228 -22.40 -23.65 -3.04
C ARG A 228 -23.07 -24.29 -1.82
N GLY A 229 -23.90 -23.57 -1.08
CA GLY A 229 -24.52 -24.07 0.15
C GLY A 229 -23.56 -24.27 1.32
N LEU A 230 -22.35 -23.69 1.25
CA LEU A 230 -21.32 -23.77 2.29
C LEU A 230 -21.45 -22.64 3.33
N MET A 231 -22.19 -21.59 3.00
CA MET A 231 -22.54 -20.48 3.89
C MET A 231 -24.03 -20.19 3.75
N ALA A 232 -24.71 -19.91 4.85
CA ALA A 232 -26.18 -19.84 4.87
C ALA A 232 -26.75 -18.46 5.27
N THR A 233 -25.94 -17.40 5.25
CA THR A 233 -26.45 -16.06 5.53
C THR A 233 -27.46 -15.61 4.46
N PRO A 234 -28.64 -15.08 4.85
CA PRO A 234 -29.61 -14.54 3.91
C PRO A 234 -29.20 -13.18 3.34
N LEU A 235 -28.13 -12.57 3.88
CA LEU A 235 -27.67 -11.23 3.52
C LEU A 235 -26.17 -11.20 3.18
N PRO A 236 -25.71 -11.88 2.10
CA PRO A 236 -24.28 -12.07 1.81
C PRO A 236 -23.45 -10.78 1.78
N ARG A 237 -23.95 -9.73 1.11
CA ARG A 237 -23.23 -8.44 0.98
C ARG A 237 -23.15 -7.69 2.31
N GLN A 238 -24.22 -7.71 3.10
CA GLN A 238 -24.25 -7.05 4.40
C GLN A 238 -23.36 -7.79 5.40
N ALA A 239 -23.40 -9.13 5.38
CA ALA A 239 -22.53 -9.97 6.19
C ALA A 239 -21.05 -9.72 5.88
N ALA A 240 -20.66 -9.76 4.60
CA ALA A 240 -19.30 -9.44 4.16
C ALA A 240 -18.86 -8.02 4.56
N ARG A 241 -19.73 -7.02 4.41
CA ARG A 241 -19.43 -5.64 4.86
C ARG A 241 -19.25 -5.55 6.37
N ALA A 242 -20.11 -6.21 7.14
CA ALA A 242 -19.99 -6.23 8.60
C ALA A 242 -18.67 -6.86 9.04
N VAL A 243 -18.28 -7.96 8.40
CA VAL A 243 -17.01 -8.65 8.63
C VAL A 243 -15.80 -7.76 8.35
N VAL A 244 -15.76 -7.10 7.18
CA VAL A 244 -14.66 -6.16 6.88
C VAL A 244 -14.66 -4.99 7.87
N THR A 245 -15.84 -4.44 8.19
CA THR A 245 -15.97 -3.31 9.12
C THR A 245 -15.41 -3.67 10.49
N MET A 246 -15.74 -4.83 11.06
CA MET A 246 -15.20 -5.24 12.36
C MET A 246 -13.67 -5.32 12.33
N CYS A 247 -13.06 -5.89 11.29
CA CYS A 247 -11.60 -5.96 11.18
C CYS A 247 -10.98 -4.56 11.06
N THR A 248 -11.55 -3.67 10.23
CA THR A 248 -11.02 -2.30 10.07
C THR A 248 -11.19 -1.44 11.31
N ALA A 249 -12.08 -1.81 12.23
CA ALA A 249 -12.29 -1.11 13.49
C ALA A 249 -11.25 -1.49 14.57
N LEU A 250 -10.50 -2.59 14.40
CA LEU A 250 -9.48 -3.06 15.34
C LEU A 250 -8.51 -1.97 15.82
N PRO A 251 -7.99 -1.05 14.97
CA PRO A 251 -7.05 -0.04 15.41
C PRO A 251 -7.61 0.95 16.44
N THR A 252 -8.93 1.05 16.56
CA THR A 252 -9.60 2.02 17.44
C THR A 252 -9.67 1.56 18.90
N TRP A 253 -9.53 0.24 19.15
CA TRP A 253 -9.71 -0.32 20.50
C TRP A 253 -8.66 -1.35 20.89
N TRP A 254 -8.03 -2.07 19.94
CA TRP A 254 -7.00 -3.05 20.28
C TRP A 254 -5.69 -2.37 20.70
N SER A 255 -5.03 -2.93 21.71
CA SER A 255 -3.76 -2.43 22.26
C SER A 255 -2.68 -3.50 22.24
N PRO A 256 -1.44 -3.18 21.83
CA PRO A 256 -0.31 -4.12 21.88
C PRO A 256 0.11 -4.48 23.31
N THR A 257 -0.26 -3.69 24.31
CA THR A 257 -0.04 -4.00 25.74
C THR A 257 -1.26 -4.65 26.39
N GLY A 258 -2.30 -4.92 25.60
CA GLY A 258 -3.51 -5.59 26.06
C GLY A 258 -3.34 -7.11 26.22
N PRO A 259 -4.40 -7.81 26.64
CA PRO A 259 -4.33 -9.24 26.97
C PRO A 259 -4.27 -10.17 25.74
N SER A 260 -4.63 -9.69 24.55
CA SER A 260 -4.77 -10.52 23.35
C SER A 260 -3.73 -10.16 22.30
N SER A 261 -2.93 -11.14 21.89
CA SER A 261 -1.98 -10.99 20.78
C SER A 261 -2.72 -10.83 19.43
N PRO A 262 -2.05 -10.27 18.40
CA PRO A 262 -2.59 -10.20 17.04
C PRO A 262 -3.15 -11.54 16.53
N GLU A 263 -2.45 -12.64 16.79
CA GLU A 263 -2.80 -13.98 16.32
C GLU A 263 -4.02 -14.56 17.06
N VAL A 264 -4.16 -14.26 18.36
CA VAL A 264 -5.38 -14.61 19.11
C VAL A 264 -6.56 -13.84 18.55
N VAL A 265 -6.42 -12.53 18.36
CA VAL A 265 -7.49 -11.69 17.80
C VAL A 265 -7.89 -12.15 16.40
N ALA A 266 -6.92 -12.44 15.53
CA ALA A 266 -7.21 -12.89 14.17
C ALA A 266 -7.99 -14.21 14.15
N ARG A 267 -7.63 -15.16 15.02
CA ARG A 267 -8.36 -16.42 15.19
C ARG A 267 -9.80 -16.19 15.64
N ASP A 268 -10.00 -15.37 16.67
CA ASP A 268 -11.34 -15.08 17.19
C ASP A 268 -12.21 -14.38 16.13
N TYR A 269 -11.62 -13.47 15.36
CA TYR A 269 -12.31 -12.75 14.28
C TYR A 269 -12.69 -13.67 13.12
N VAL A 270 -11.89 -14.69 12.81
CA VAL A 270 -12.26 -15.72 11.83
C VAL A 270 -13.49 -16.49 12.29
N GLU A 271 -13.54 -16.89 13.57
CA GLU A 271 -14.70 -17.60 14.12
C GLU A 271 -15.95 -16.71 14.14
N PHE A 272 -15.85 -15.46 14.59
CA PHE A 272 -16.97 -14.51 14.50
C PHE A 272 -17.45 -14.31 13.06
N ALA A 273 -16.51 -14.22 12.11
CA ALA A 273 -16.86 -14.05 10.70
C ALA A 273 -17.58 -15.27 10.14
N ARG A 274 -17.15 -16.49 10.51
CA ARG A 274 -17.80 -17.76 10.15
C ARG A 274 -19.23 -17.82 10.69
N ASP A 275 -19.45 -17.39 11.93
CA ASP A 275 -20.78 -17.31 12.53
C ASP A 275 -21.68 -16.30 11.78
N VAL A 276 -21.15 -15.12 11.45
CA VAL A 276 -21.87 -14.07 10.71
C VAL A 276 -22.35 -14.56 9.33
N VAL A 277 -21.52 -15.34 8.63
CA VAL A 277 -21.88 -15.91 7.32
C VAL A 277 -22.61 -17.26 7.42
N ARG A 278 -22.75 -17.82 8.63
CA ARG A 278 -23.31 -19.14 8.89
C ARG A 278 -22.60 -20.22 8.07
N ALA A 279 -21.27 -20.25 8.15
CA ALA A 279 -20.47 -21.27 7.49
C ALA A 279 -20.83 -22.65 8.04
N VAL A 280 -21.02 -23.62 7.15
CA VAL A 280 -21.24 -25.02 7.53
C VAL A 280 -19.92 -25.55 8.11
N ARG A 281 -20.00 -26.20 9.28
CA ARG A 281 -18.84 -26.81 9.94
C ARG A 281 -18.28 -27.98 9.15
#